data_AF-A0A927GT39-F1
#
_entry.id   AF-A0A927GT39-F1
#
_cell.length_a   1.000
_cell.length_b   1.000
_cell.length_c   1.000
_cell.angle_alpha   90.00
_cell.angle_beta   90.00
_cell.angle_gamma   90.00
#
_symmetry.space_group_name_H-M   'P 1'
#
loop_
_entity.id
_entity.type
_entity.pdbx_description
1 polymer ?
#
loop_
_entity_poly.entity_id
_entity_poly.type
_entity_poly.pdbx_seq_one_letter_code
_entity_poly.pdbx_strand_id
1 'polypeptide(L)'
;MRRSTWRQTGIWAVAIALALLMACSQDTTGNGNTGTADGGNANPDRGKQPAAAEEAPVVTALMGRGTDFPEENPVLDEIRKRSGIHLEVQTVLFSEEQTRLNTLLVSGQAPDFFNVNKQKLKELAENDVIMPLNDLLETHGQEVLADKGDHLEGPAYIDGNIYGIPRATGNSAVLAIRQDWLDTLGLEVPTTLEGYEEVLRAFTYDDPDGNGEDDTIGLGLGILYTEAWSHIFGAFGVPQYRYVMEGEQIVPWMLAPGYLDAVKYLNKLYHEGLIETEFATIPRLQLVEKLWNGKAGAWQAGAEGISTNWVTRYVEDPKPKFVYTAIKGPDGQGGSLKTHPEDSGNYTVINKKAKNPEAVMDVLNYLSSREGDTLTYYGIEGVHYRLADGQLAPIPPYDDAVALRNEGGFMYTELINRQDALKLELYTEETKHGNEVARTHTIDEVYLYELPQVQIDKGTMLSDMEAEFRAKAMMGERAGIDALYAKFKENFLREGGSKWIEQATEIYRNQQ
;
A
#
# COMPACT_ATOMS: atom_id res chain seq x y z
N MET A 1 38.66 -16.09 -34.63
CA MET A 1 39.71 -15.32 -35.35
C MET A 1 40.03 -14.06 -34.56
N ARG A 2 41.30 -13.86 -34.20
CA ARG A 2 41.86 -12.73 -33.43
C ARG A 2 42.14 -11.51 -34.33
N ARG A 3 42.00 -10.30 -33.78
CA ARG A 3 42.80 -9.07 -34.01
C ARG A 3 42.19 -7.93 -33.16
N SER A 4 42.78 -7.46 -32.06
CA SER A 4 44.00 -6.64 -31.83
C SER A 4 43.68 -5.14 -31.63
N THR A 5 43.67 -4.74 -30.35
CA THR A 5 44.28 -3.56 -29.69
C THR A 5 44.70 -2.32 -30.52
N TRP A 6 44.37 -1.09 -30.07
CA TRP A 6 45.28 -0.08 -29.46
C TRP A 6 44.61 1.32 -29.26
N ARG A 7 44.67 1.80 -28.00
CA ARG A 7 44.87 3.16 -27.44
C ARG A 7 44.67 4.45 -28.27
N GLN A 8 43.99 5.43 -27.66
CA GLN A 8 44.38 6.86 -27.49
C GLN A 8 43.44 7.52 -26.44
N THR A 9 43.87 7.73 -25.18
CA THR A 9 44.34 9.02 -24.58
C THR A 9 43.43 10.23 -24.76
N GLY A 10 42.86 10.71 -23.65
CA GLY A 10 42.23 12.03 -23.51
C GLY A 10 42.02 12.38 -22.03
N ILE A 11 43.04 12.99 -21.41
CA ILE A 11 43.05 13.57 -20.07
C ILE A 11 42.37 14.94 -20.13
N TRP A 12 41.45 15.25 -19.22
CA TRP A 12 41.28 16.61 -18.69
C TRP A 12 40.82 16.56 -17.22
N ALA A 13 41.64 17.14 -16.35
CA ALA A 13 41.38 17.42 -14.95
C ALA A 13 41.42 18.95 -14.77
N VAL A 14 40.43 19.53 -14.08
CA VAL A 14 40.45 20.89 -13.49
C VAL A 14 39.47 20.83 -12.31
N ALA A 15 39.91 20.62 -11.06
CA ALA A 15 40.45 21.58 -10.09
C ALA A 15 39.37 22.45 -9.38
N ILE A 16 39.32 22.25 -8.08
CA ILE A 16 38.51 22.88 -7.02
C ILE A 16 38.90 24.34 -6.78
N ALA A 17 37.95 25.21 -6.42
CA ALA A 17 38.22 26.37 -5.57
C ALA A 17 36.98 26.79 -4.74
N LEU A 18 37.06 26.54 -3.43
CA LEU A 18 36.31 27.24 -2.38
C LEU A 18 36.88 28.66 -2.21
N ALA A 19 36.01 29.65 -1.94
CA ALA A 19 36.34 30.80 -1.10
C ALA A 19 35.08 31.45 -0.51
N LEU A 20 34.97 31.37 0.81
CA LEU A 20 34.16 32.24 1.67
C LEU A 20 34.70 33.68 1.63
N LEU A 21 33.82 34.67 1.88
CA LEU A 21 34.10 35.78 2.81
C LEU A 21 32.85 36.66 3.04
N MET A 22 32.54 36.86 4.33
CA MET A 22 31.70 37.91 4.88
C MET A 22 32.29 39.30 4.63
N ALA A 23 31.46 40.34 4.49
CA ALA A 23 31.71 41.68 5.06
C ALA A 23 30.48 42.60 5.00
N CYS A 24 29.92 42.84 6.19
CA CYS A 24 29.45 44.11 6.79
C CYS A 24 28.53 45.11 6.07
N SER A 25 27.46 45.43 6.82
CA SER A 25 26.73 46.70 6.90
C SER A 25 27.60 47.96 6.96
N GLN A 26 27.13 49.09 6.41
CA GLN A 26 26.66 50.26 7.18
C GLN A 26 26.28 51.45 6.28
N ASP A 27 25.33 52.23 6.80
CA ASP A 27 24.69 53.44 6.29
C ASP A 27 25.61 54.55 5.74
N THR A 28 25.08 55.33 4.81
CA THR A 28 25.35 56.79 4.71
C THR A 28 24.23 57.54 3.97
N THR A 29 23.37 58.15 4.78
CA THR A 29 22.73 59.49 4.70
C THR A 29 22.84 60.40 3.46
N GLY A 30 21.69 61.03 3.17
CA GLY A 30 21.55 62.43 2.69
C GLY A 30 20.51 62.60 1.56
N ASN A 31 19.61 63.60 1.51
CA ASN A 31 19.31 64.77 2.35
C ASN A 31 18.05 65.49 1.76
N GLY A 32 17.28 66.19 2.62
CA GLY A 32 16.37 67.31 2.28
C GLY A 32 14.92 66.92 1.90
N ASN A 33 13.85 67.57 2.40
CA ASN A 33 13.71 68.97 2.78
C ASN A 33 12.41 69.23 3.61
N THR A 34 12.56 69.95 4.74
CA THR A 34 11.70 71.00 5.36
C THR A 34 10.16 70.90 5.48
N GLY A 35 9.67 71.07 6.72
CA GLY A 35 8.33 71.59 7.05
C GLY A 35 7.98 71.55 8.56
N THR A 36 8.23 72.64 9.28
CA THR A 36 7.84 73.01 10.67
C THR A 36 6.36 72.77 11.00
N ALA A 37 5.91 72.18 12.12
CA ALA A 37 5.98 72.47 13.58
C ALA A 37 4.68 73.11 14.15
N ASP A 38 3.92 72.33 14.94
CA ASP A 38 3.19 72.65 16.20
C ASP A 38 2.34 71.40 16.55
N GLY A 39 2.14 70.85 17.76
CA GLY A 39 2.33 71.27 19.14
C GLY A 39 1.19 70.60 19.94
N GLY A 40 1.47 69.58 20.77
CA GLY A 40 0.41 68.93 21.58
C GLY A 40 0.84 67.61 22.25
N ASN A 41 1.21 67.71 23.52
CA ASN A 41 1.69 66.61 24.37
C ASN A 41 0.53 65.81 24.98
N ALA A 42 0.48 64.49 24.76
CA ALA A 42 -0.20 63.53 25.62
C ALA A 42 0.35 62.11 25.40
N ASN A 43 0.99 61.55 26.42
CA ASN A 43 1.16 60.11 26.62
C ASN A 43 0.70 59.88 28.09
N PRO A 44 -0.02 58.81 28.45
CA PRO A 44 0.32 57.44 28.05
C PRO A 44 -0.88 56.55 27.69
N ASP A 45 -0.72 55.74 26.65
CA ASP A 45 -1.19 54.36 26.79
C ASP A 45 -0.16 53.42 26.17
N ARG A 46 0.41 52.55 27.01
CA ARG A 46 1.29 51.47 26.57
C ARG A 46 0.39 50.46 25.87
N GLY A 47 0.16 50.69 24.58
CA GLY A 47 -0.43 49.70 23.69
C GLY A 47 0.34 48.39 23.85
N LYS A 48 -0.40 47.34 24.22
CA LYS A 48 0.06 45.96 24.11
C LYS A 48 0.71 45.79 22.74
N GLN A 49 1.99 45.48 22.76
CA GLN A 49 2.68 44.94 21.60
C GLN A 49 1.84 43.76 21.08
N PRO A 50 1.57 43.65 19.77
CA PRO A 50 0.96 42.43 19.24
C PRO A 50 1.85 41.28 19.71
N ALA A 51 1.25 40.29 20.36
CA ALA A 51 1.96 39.03 20.58
C ALA A 51 2.54 38.63 19.22
N ALA A 52 3.84 38.39 19.16
CA ALA A 52 4.44 37.77 17.98
C ALA A 52 3.58 36.54 17.69
N ALA A 53 3.08 36.43 16.45
CA ALA A 53 2.40 35.22 16.04
C ALA A 53 3.35 34.06 16.34
N GLU A 54 2.94 33.17 17.24
CA GLU A 54 3.73 32.02 17.61
C GLU A 54 3.96 31.23 16.31
N GLU A 55 5.23 31.05 15.91
CA GLU A 55 5.55 30.33 14.68
C GLU A 55 4.99 28.91 14.81
N ALA A 56 4.21 28.49 13.80
CA ALA A 56 3.60 27.17 13.77
C ALA A 56 4.68 26.08 13.99
N PRO A 57 4.41 25.06 14.83
CA PRO A 57 5.38 23.99 15.02
C PRO A 57 5.66 23.29 13.70
N VAL A 58 6.92 23.00 13.43
CA VAL A 58 7.35 22.24 12.25
C VAL A 58 7.28 20.74 12.57
N VAL A 59 6.65 19.98 11.69
CA VAL A 59 6.53 18.52 11.75
C VAL A 59 6.97 17.93 10.41
N THR A 60 7.82 16.92 10.45
CA THR A 60 8.37 16.24 9.27
C THR A 60 7.85 14.81 9.13
N ALA A 61 7.54 14.41 7.89
CA ALA A 61 7.05 13.08 7.56
C ALA A 61 7.85 12.44 6.42
N LEU A 62 7.96 11.11 6.41
CA LEU A 62 8.32 10.33 5.22
C LEU A 62 7.11 9.52 4.76
N MET A 63 6.81 9.59 3.45
CA MET A 63 5.65 8.95 2.84
C MET A 63 6.00 8.25 1.53
N GLY A 64 5.68 6.96 1.43
CA GLY A 64 5.67 6.23 0.17
C GLY A 64 4.58 6.73 -0.79
N ARG A 65 4.88 6.77 -2.09
CA ARG A 65 3.92 7.14 -3.15
C ARG A 65 3.97 6.19 -4.34
N GLY A 66 2.82 6.05 -5.00
CA GLY A 66 2.66 5.22 -6.21
C GLY A 66 2.75 6.01 -7.52
N THR A 67 2.66 7.33 -7.45
CA THR A 67 2.73 8.23 -8.62
C THR A 67 3.41 9.53 -8.23
N ASP A 68 3.97 10.25 -9.20
CA ASP A 68 4.58 11.57 -9.00
C ASP A 68 3.51 12.65 -8.83
N PHE A 69 3.78 13.62 -7.97
CA PHE A 69 3.00 14.84 -7.78
C PHE A 69 3.90 15.95 -7.21
N PRO A 70 3.53 17.24 -7.36
CA PRO A 70 4.28 18.34 -6.77
C PRO A 70 4.38 18.24 -5.25
N GLU A 71 5.60 18.37 -4.70
CA GLU A 71 5.85 18.31 -3.24
C GLU A 71 5.10 19.43 -2.50
N GLU A 72 5.04 20.61 -3.11
CA GLU A 72 4.26 21.75 -2.64
C GLU A 72 3.00 21.90 -3.51
N ASN A 73 1.84 21.86 -2.87
CA ASN A 73 0.54 21.89 -3.54
C ASN A 73 -0.57 22.44 -2.61
N PRO A 74 -1.73 22.84 -3.16
CA PRO A 74 -2.79 23.47 -2.38
C PRO A 74 -3.38 22.60 -1.28
N VAL A 75 -3.44 21.28 -1.46
CA VAL A 75 -3.95 20.39 -0.40
C VAL A 75 -3.00 20.38 0.79
N LEU A 76 -1.69 20.32 0.59
CA LEU A 76 -0.72 20.42 1.68
C LEU A 76 -0.82 21.77 2.40
N ASP A 77 -0.96 22.86 1.66
CA ASP A 77 -1.14 24.19 2.25
C ASP A 77 -2.42 24.28 3.07
N GLU A 78 -3.51 23.68 2.61
CA GLU A 78 -4.76 23.64 3.35
C GLU A 78 -4.67 22.72 4.59
N ILE A 79 -3.93 21.61 4.53
CA ILE A 79 -3.60 20.79 5.72
C ILE A 79 -2.86 21.65 6.75
N ARG A 80 -1.81 22.37 6.33
CA ARG A 80 -1.03 23.24 7.22
C ARG A 80 -1.89 24.32 7.88
N LYS A 81 -2.77 24.94 7.09
CA LYS A 81 -3.68 25.99 7.56
C LYS A 81 -4.73 25.47 8.56
N ARG A 82 -5.33 24.30 8.29
CA ARG A 82 -6.40 23.75 9.15
C ARG A 82 -5.86 23.11 10.42
N SER A 83 -4.71 22.45 10.34
CA SER A 83 -4.03 21.88 11.51
C SER A 83 -3.29 22.92 12.35
N GLY A 84 -2.93 24.07 11.77
CA GLY A 84 -2.07 25.06 12.43
C GLY A 84 -0.60 24.63 12.55
N ILE A 85 -0.19 23.59 11.80
CA ILE A 85 1.13 22.96 11.87
C ILE A 85 1.85 23.12 10.52
N HIS A 86 3.14 23.45 10.56
CA HIS A 86 3.95 23.46 9.35
C HIS A 86 4.44 22.05 9.03
N LEU A 87 3.60 21.28 8.32
CA LEU A 87 3.90 19.92 7.88
C LEU A 87 4.82 19.93 6.64
N GLU A 88 5.95 19.24 6.73
CA GLU A 88 6.87 18.96 5.64
C GLU A 88 6.83 17.45 5.31
N VAL A 89 6.49 17.09 4.07
CA VAL A 89 6.36 15.68 3.67
C VAL A 89 7.42 15.33 2.63
N GLN A 90 8.36 14.46 3.01
CA GLN A 90 9.31 13.87 2.06
C GLN A 90 8.65 12.65 1.41
N THR A 91 8.62 12.63 0.07
CA THR A 91 8.01 11.52 -0.66
C THR A 91 9.04 10.68 -1.41
N VAL A 92 8.83 9.37 -1.45
CA VAL A 92 9.64 8.42 -2.21
C VAL A 92 8.75 7.33 -2.81
N LEU A 93 9.21 6.63 -3.85
CA LEU A 93 8.45 5.50 -4.37
C LEU A 93 8.24 4.45 -3.26
N PHE A 94 7.09 3.76 -3.25
CA PHE A 94 6.83 2.70 -2.27
C PHE A 94 7.95 1.64 -2.21
N SER A 95 8.58 1.33 -3.35
CA SER A 95 9.71 0.40 -3.44
C SER A 95 11.00 0.90 -2.77
N GLU A 96 11.10 2.20 -2.52
CA GLU A 96 12.30 2.87 -1.98
C GLU A 96 12.12 3.33 -0.53
N GLU A 97 10.87 3.38 -0.04
CA GLU A 97 10.51 3.90 1.29
C GLU A 97 11.33 3.28 2.41
N GLN A 98 11.40 1.95 2.46
CA GLN A 98 12.12 1.26 3.53
C GLN A 98 13.64 1.52 3.47
N THR A 99 14.23 1.55 2.28
CA THR A 99 15.65 1.86 2.09
C THR A 99 15.97 3.30 2.50
N ARG A 100 15.10 4.24 2.12
CA ARG A 100 15.22 5.65 2.50
C ARG A 100 15.10 5.82 4.01
N LEU A 101 14.08 5.22 4.63
CA LEU A 101 13.88 5.27 6.08
C LEU A 101 15.10 4.73 6.85
N ASN A 102 15.61 3.57 6.46
CA ASN A 102 16.81 2.98 7.09
C ASN A 102 18.02 3.93 7.00
N THR A 103 18.19 4.62 5.88
CA THR A 103 19.27 5.61 5.69
C THR A 103 19.11 6.81 6.64
N LEU A 104 17.89 7.32 6.78
CA LEU A 104 17.58 8.44 7.67
C LEU A 104 17.73 8.06 9.16
N LEU A 105 17.34 6.85 9.54
CA LEU A 105 17.54 6.32 10.89
C LEU A 105 19.02 6.23 11.26
N VAL A 106 19.86 5.65 10.39
CA VAL A 106 21.30 5.50 10.63
C VAL A 106 22.02 6.86 10.70
N SER A 107 21.60 7.82 9.88
CA SER A 107 22.18 9.17 9.87
C SER A 107 21.66 10.07 11.00
N GLY A 108 20.68 9.61 11.79
CA GLY A 108 20.05 10.40 12.85
C GLY A 108 19.16 11.53 12.32
N GLN A 109 18.70 11.42 11.07
CA GLN A 109 17.87 12.40 10.35
C GLN A 109 16.46 11.85 10.06
N ALA A 110 16.01 10.86 10.82
CA ALA A 110 14.66 10.33 10.69
C ALA A 110 13.61 11.43 10.91
N PRO A 111 12.52 11.47 10.12
CA PRO A 111 11.43 12.42 10.32
C PRO A 111 10.76 12.26 11.68
N ASP A 112 9.89 13.20 12.04
CA ASP A 112 9.13 13.16 13.29
C ASP A 112 8.12 12.00 13.30
N PHE A 113 7.51 11.67 12.16
CA PHE A 113 6.73 10.45 11.99
C PHE A 113 6.91 9.81 10.62
N PHE A 114 6.67 8.51 10.55
CA PHE A 114 6.82 7.72 9.32
C PHE A 114 6.05 6.40 9.43
N ASN A 115 5.95 5.68 8.31
CA ASN A 115 5.28 4.40 8.25
C ASN A 115 6.26 3.23 8.32
N VAL A 116 5.87 2.20 9.05
CA VAL A 116 6.64 0.95 9.17
C VAL A 116 5.73 -0.26 9.11
N ASN A 117 6.25 -1.36 8.58
CA ASN A 117 5.59 -2.65 8.71
C ASN A 117 5.74 -3.21 10.14
N LYS A 118 4.98 -4.26 10.44
CA LYS A 118 4.99 -4.95 11.74
C LYS A 118 6.40 -5.32 12.24
N GLN A 119 7.25 -5.87 11.37
CA GLN A 119 8.61 -6.28 11.74
C GLN A 119 9.45 -5.09 12.19
N LYS A 120 9.45 -4.01 11.40
CA LYS A 120 10.22 -2.81 11.71
C LYS A 120 9.63 -2.06 12.92
N LEU A 121 8.31 -2.07 13.13
CA LEU A 121 7.70 -1.53 14.34
C LEU A 121 8.28 -2.17 15.61
N LYS A 122 8.28 -3.52 15.68
CA LYS A 122 8.82 -4.25 16.83
C LYS A 122 10.30 -3.94 17.05
N GLU A 123 11.09 -3.99 15.97
CA GLU A 123 12.53 -3.64 16.01
C GLU A 123 12.77 -2.23 16.56
N LEU A 124 12.00 -1.23 16.13
CA LEU A 124 12.19 0.16 16.56
C LEU A 124 11.70 0.40 17.99
N ALA A 125 10.64 -0.29 18.43
CA ALA A 125 10.16 -0.24 19.81
C ALA A 125 11.19 -0.85 20.77
N GLU A 126 11.69 -2.05 20.48
CA GLU A 126 12.69 -2.75 21.28
C GLU A 126 14.02 -1.98 21.39
N ASN A 127 14.40 -1.28 20.31
CA ASN A 127 15.61 -0.45 20.27
C ASN A 127 15.39 1.00 20.75
N ASP A 128 14.21 1.32 21.31
CA ASP A 128 13.89 2.62 21.88
C ASP A 128 14.01 3.80 20.87
N VAL A 129 13.70 3.53 19.60
CA VAL A 129 13.78 4.50 18.50
C VAL A 129 12.44 5.24 18.29
N ILE A 130 11.32 4.58 18.56
CA ILE A 130 9.96 5.13 18.51
C ILE A 130 9.38 5.22 19.93
N MET A 131 8.45 6.16 20.14
CA MET A 131 7.88 6.40 21.46
C MET A 131 6.51 5.73 21.65
N PRO A 132 6.14 5.38 22.90
CA PRO A 132 4.75 4.99 23.21
C PRO A 132 3.80 6.17 22.97
N LEU A 133 2.58 5.87 22.53
CA LEU A 133 1.59 6.84 22.07
C LEU A 133 0.44 7.05 23.05
N ASN A 134 0.36 6.26 24.14
CA ASN A 134 -0.77 6.25 25.07
C ASN A 134 -1.20 7.64 25.53
N ASP A 135 -0.26 8.42 26.09
CA ASP A 135 -0.54 9.77 26.60
C ASP A 135 -0.95 10.74 25.49
N LEU A 136 -0.30 10.65 24.32
CA LEU A 136 -0.63 11.48 23.15
C LEU A 136 -2.02 11.15 22.60
N LEU A 137 -2.38 9.88 22.56
CA LEU A 137 -3.71 9.44 22.13
C LEU A 137 -4.80 9.96 23.09
N GLU A 138 -4.56 9.88 24.40
CA GLU A 138 -5.51 10.36 25.42
C GLU A 138 -5.72 11.88 25.35
N THR A 139 -4.65 12.64 25.10
CA THR A 139 -4.66 14.11 25.18
C THR A 139 -4.89 14.81 23.84
N HIS A 140 -4.37 14.27 22.73
CA HIS A 140 -4.40 14.89 21.40
C HIS A 140 -5.03 14.00 20.31
N GLY A 141 -5.29 12.71 20.56
CA GLY A 141 -5.64 11.73 19.55
C GLY A 141 -7.11 11.30 19.52
N GLN A 142 -8.07 12.15 19.86
CA GLN A 142 -9.48 11.73 20.04
C GLN A 142 -10.16 11.25 18.75
N GLU A 143 -9.84 11.81 17.58
CA GLU A 143 -10.31 11.32 16.27
C GLU A 143 -9.63 10.00 15.91
N VAL A 144 -8.34 9.83 16.24
CA VAL A 144 -7.64 8.55 16.08
C VAL A 144 -8.31 7.47 16.94
N LEU A 145 -8.62 7.78 18.20
CA LEU A 145 -9.31 6.87 19.12
C LEU A 145 -10.73 6.55 18.65
N ALA A 146 -11.47 7.53 18.14
CA ALA A 146 -12.80 7.33 17.61
C ALA A 146 -12.81 6.43 16.36
N ASP A 147 -11.79 6.55 15.51
CA ASP A 147 -11.66 5.76 14.27
C ASP A 147 -11.06 4.36 14.49
N LYS A 148 -10.09 4.23 15.40
CA LYS A 148 -9.21 3.05 15.50
C LYS A 148 -9.12 2.43 16.87
N GLY A 149 -9.81 2.95 17.88
CA GLY A 149 -9.66 2.53 19.28
C GLY A 149 -9.71 1.02 19.47
N ASP A 150 -10.66 0.35 18.82
CA ASP A 150 -10.87 -1.11 18.88
C ASP A 150 -9.76 -1.93 18.19
N HIS A 151 -8.80 -1.27 17.52
CA HIS A 151 -7.75 -1.89 16.69
C HIS A 151 -6.34 -1.48 17.14
N LEU A 152 -6.21 -0.67 18.19
CA LEU A 152 -4.90 -0.25 18.71
C LEU A 152 -4.19 -1.37 19.49
N GLU A 153 -4.95 -2.32 20.04
CA GLU A 153 -4.43 -3.49 20.79
C GLU A 153 -4.06 -4.67 19.87
N GLY A 154 -3.46 -4.37 18.70
CA GLY A 154 -2.90 -5.35 17.77
C GLY A 154 -1.37 -5.52 17.93
N PRO A 155 -0.64 -5.85 16.85
CA PRO A 155 0.83 -5.96 16.88
C PRO A 155 1.60 -4.69 17.29
N ALA A 156 0.93 -3.52 17.28
CA ALA A 156 1.51 -2.29 17.77
C ALA A 156 1.44 -2.13 19.30
N TYR A 157 0.70 -3.01 19.98
CA TYR A 157 0.61 -3.05 21.43
C TYR A 157 1.68 -3.95 22.02
N ILE A 158 2.64 -3.35 22.72
CA ILE A 158 3.84 -4.01 23.24
C ILE A 158 4.01 -3.60 24.70
N ASP A 159 4.03 -4.58 25.60
CA ASP A 159 4.27 -4.40 27.04
C ASP A 159 3.41 -3.30 27.70
N GLY A 160 2.13 -3.22 27.34
CA GLY A 160 1.19 -2.25 27.90
C GLY A 160 1.13 -0.91 27.15
N ASN A 161 1.94 -0.71 26.12
CA ASN A 161 2.03 0.54 25.38
C ASN A 161 1.67 0.37 23.90
N ILE A 162 1.05 1.39 23.31
CA ILE A 162 0.74 1.47 21.89
C ILE A 162 1.90 2.20 21.20
N TYR A 163 2.60 1.56 20.27
CA TYR A 163 3.76 2.14 19.58
C TYR A 163 3.48 2.64 18.17
N GLY A 164 2.29 2.38 17.63
CA GLY A 164 1.92 2.77 16.28
C GLY A 164 0.42 2.77 16.05
N ILE A 165 -0.01 3.59 15.09
CA ILE A 165 -1.41 3.69 14.67
C ILE A 165 -1.59 2.87 13.39
N PRO A 166 -2.49 1.86 13.35
CA PRO A 166 -2.71 1.04 12.17
C PRO A 166 -3.32 1.86 11.02
N ARG A 167 -2.78 1.73 9.81
CA ARG A 167 -3.18 2.53 8.64
C ARG A 167 -4.34 1.96 7.82
N ALA A 168 -4.45 0.65 7.66
CA ALA A 168 -5.32 0.08 6.62
C ALA A 168 -6.73 -0.27 7.09
N THR A 169 -7.67 -0.04 6.17
CA THR A 169 -8.99 -0.64 6.13
C THR A 169 -8.88 -2.07 5.64
N GLY A 170 -9.60 -3.00 6.27
CA GLY A 170 -9.60 -4.43 5.95
C GLY A 170 -10.20 -4.77 4.58
N ASN A 171 -9.54 -4.34 3.49
CA ASN A 171 -9.87 -4.77 2.14
C ASN A 171 -9.09 -6.06 1.85
N SER A 172 -9.83 -7.13 1.52
CA SER A 172 -9.25 -8.38 1.03
C SER A 172 -9.38 -8.45 -0.49
N ALA A 173 -8.38 -9.07 -1.14
CA ALA A 173 -8.43 -9.28 -2.57
C ALA A 173 -9.50 -10.32 -2.93
N VAL A 174 -10.28 -10.04 -3.98
CA VAL A 174 -11.36 -10.89 -4.48
C VAL A 174 -11.21 -11.08 -5.98
N LEU A 175 -11.61 -12.25 -6.49
CA LEU A 175 -11.57 -12.53 -7.92
C LEU A 175 -12.68 -11.74 -8.62
N ALA A 176 -12.27 -10.85 -9.51
CA ALA A 176 -13.13 -10.19 -10.47
C ALA A 176 -13.06 -10.89 -11.82
N ILE A 177 -14.21 -10.98 -12.48
CA ILE A 177 -14.37 -11.57 -13.81
C ILE A 177 -15.18 -10.58 -14.65
N ARG A 178 -14.79 -10.39 -15.92
CA ARG A 178 -15.51 -9.58 -16.91
C ARG A 178 -16.92 -10.14 -17.14
N GLN A 179 -17.93 -9.51 -16.53
CA GLN A 179 -19.33 -9.92 -16.65
C GLN A 179 -19.83 -9.73 -18.08
N ASP A 180 -19.42 -8.64 -18.73
CA ASP A 180 -19.71 -8.36 -20.13
C ASP A 180 -19.14 -9.41 -21.08
N TRP A 181 -17.96 -9.96 -20.80
CA TRP A 181 -17.41 -11.09 -21.59
C TRP A 181 -18.18 -12.39 -21.35
N LEU A 182 -18.60 -12.67 -20.11
CA LEU A 182 -19.49 -13.80 -19.82
C LEU A 182 -20.80 -13.67 -20.62
N ASP A 183 -21.41 -12.48 -20.61
CA ASP A 183 -22.65 -12.20 -21.33
C ASP A 183 -22.50 -12.38 -22.85
N THR A 184 -21.40 -11.88 -23.44
CA THR A 184 -21.08 -12.02 -24.86
C THR A 184 -20.95 -13.48 -25.29
N LEU A 185 -20.29 -14.29 -24.47
CA LEU A 185 -20.04 -15.71 -24.75
C LEU A 185 -21.16 -16.64 -24.27
N GLY A 186 -22.17 -16.11 -23.55
CA GLY A 186 -23.26 -16.90 -22.98
C GLY A 186 -22.81 -17.84 -21.85
N LEU A 187 -21.81 -17.43 -21.09
CA LEU A 187 -21.21 -18.19 -19.99
C LEU A 187 -21.81 -17.79 -18.64
N GLU A 188 -21.87 -18.74 -17.71
CA GLU A 188 -22.25 -18.47 -16.32
C GLU A 188 -21.05 -18.03 -15.47
N VAL A 189 -21.31 -17.34 -14.36
CA VAL A 189 -20.28 -16.95 -13.39
C VAL A 189 -19.71 -18.23 -12.74
N PRO A 190 -18.39 -18.48 -12.83
CA PRO A 190 -17.81 -19.71 -12.32
C PRO A 190 -17.73 -19.71 -10.80
N THR A 191 -17.98 -20.87 -10.21
CA THR A 191 -17.86 -21.11 -8.76
C THR A 191 -17.02 -22.35 -8.41
N THR A 192 -16.56 -23.10 -9.41
CA THR A 192 -15.68 -24.27 -9.28
C THR A 192 -14.42 -24.12 -10.13
N LEU A 193 -13.38 -24.89 -9.84
CA LEU A 193 -12.14 -24.87 -10.62
C LEU A 193 -12.36 -25.29 -12.08
N GLU A 194 -13.26 -26.23 -12.34
CA GLU A 194 -13.57 -26.68 -13.71
C GLU A 194 -14.28 -25.59 -14.51
N GLY A 195 -15.35 -25.00 -13.95
CA GLY A 195 -16.05 -23.90 -14.63
C GLY A 195 -15.18 -22.66 -14.79
N TYR A 196 -14.28 -22.41 -13.83
CA TYR A 196 -13.31 -21.33 -13.94
C TYR A 196 -12.34 -21.56 -15.10
N GLU A 197 -11.81 -22.78 -15.25
CA GLU A 197 -10.95 -23.13 -16.38
C GLU A 197 -11.67 -22.98 -17.73
N GLU A 198 -12.94 -23.39 -17.82
CA GLU A 198 -13.76 -23.20 -19.02
C GLU A 198 -13.92 -21.71 -19.38
N VAL A 199 -14.22 -20.88 -18.39
CA VAL A 199 -14.31 -19.42 -18.57
C VAL A 199 -12.99 -18.81 -19.00
N LEU A 200 -11.88 -19.16 -18.34
CA LEU A 200 -10.55 -18.66 -18.72
C LEU A 200 -10.18 -19.07 -20.15
N ARG A 201 -10.51 -20.30 -20.55
CA ARG A 201 -10.28 -20.79 -21.91
C ARG A 201 -11.09 -20.01 -22.95
N ALA A 202 -12.37 -19.78 -22.68
CA ALA A 202 -13.22 -19.04 -23.58
C ALA A 202 -12.78 -17.57 -23.70
N PHE A 203 -12.35 -16.96 -22.59
CA PHE A 203 -11.80 -15.61 -22.60
C PHE A 203 -10.47 -15.48 -23.36
N THR A 204 -9.67 -16.55 -23.41
CA THR A 204 -8.46 -16.55 -24.23
C THR A 204 -8.78 -16.81 -25.71
N TYR A 205 -9.64 -17.76 -26.03
CA TYR A 205 -9.71 -18.32 -27.39
C TYR A 205 -10.99 -18.04 -28.19
N ASP A 206 -12.05 -17.55 -27.55
CA ASP A 206 -13.37 -17.38 -28.17
C ASP A 206 -13.72 -15.90 -28.46
N ASP A 207 -12.71 -15.02 -28.59
CA ASP A 207 -12.85 -13.61 -29.01
C ASP A 207 -13.88 -12.83 -28.15
N PRO A 208 -13.69 -12.73 -26.82
CA PRO A 208 -14.68 -12.12 -25.93
C PRO A 208 -14.85 -10.61 -26.14
N ASP A 209 -13.85 -9.93 -26.71
CA ASP A 209 -13.92 -8.50 -27.04
C ASP A 209 -14.45 -8.23 -28.47
N GLY A 210 -14.63 -9.29 -29.28
CA GLY A 210 -15.28 -9.26 -30.58
C GLY A 210 -14.47 -8.56 -31.67
N ASN A 211 -13.16 -8.45 -31.49
CA ASN A 211 -12.27 -7.77 -32.43
C ASN A 211 -11.75 -8.70 -33.56
N GLY A 212 -11.93 -10.03 -33.41
CA GLY A 212 -11.53 -11.05 -34.38
C GLY A 212 -10.04 -11.43 -34.33
N GLU A 213 -9.30 -10.99 -33.32
CA GLU A 213 -7.89 -11.26 -33.05
C GLU A 213 -7.74 -12.05 -31.73
N ASP A 214 -6.77 -12.97 -31.68
CA ASP A 214 -6.43 -13.74 -30.48
C ASP A 214 -5.46 -12.91 -29.62
N ASP A 215 -6.00 -11.88 -28.94
CA ASP A 215 -5.20 -10.90 -28.19
C ASP A 215 -5.68 -10.65 -26.75
N THR A 216 -6.62 -11.47 -26.27
CA THR A 216 -7.12 -11.47 -24.89
C THR A 216 -6.52 -12.61 -24.07
N ILE A 217 -6.38 -12.41 -22.76
CA ILE A 217 -5.96 -13.46 -21.82
C ILE A 217 -7.05 -13.73 -20.80
N GLY A 218 -7.27 -15.01 -20.47
CA GLY A 218 -8.18 -15.43 -19.42
C GLY A 218 -7.87 -14.75 -18.09
N LEU A 219 -6.66 -14.94 -17.56
CA LEU A 219 -6.27 -14.43 -16.24
C LEU A 219 -5.01 -13.56 -16.31
N GLY A 220 -5.17 -12.27 -15.96
CA GLY A 220 -4.03 -11.39 -15.70
C GLY A 220 -3.38 -11.72 -14.36
N LEU A 221 -2.08 -12.06 -14.37
CA LEU A 221 -1.40 -12.63 -13.21
C LEU A 221 0.12 -12.38 -13.26
N GLY A 222 0.78 -12.16 -12.11
CA GLY A 222 2.22 -11.89 -12.05
C GLY A 222 2.86 -12.22 -10.69
N ILE A 223 4.02 -12.91 -10.68
CA ILE A 223 4.59 -13.69 -9.54
C ILE A 223 4.88 -12.87 -8.30
N LEU A 224 5.18 -11.61 -8.53
CA LEU A 224 5.52 -10.65 -7.49
C LEU A 224 4.28 -9.95 -6.92
N TYR A 225 3.10 -10.12 -7.52
CA TYR A 225 1.87 -9.55 -7.01
C TYR A 225 1.19 -10.53 -6.05
N THR A 226 1.27 -10.20 -4.76
CA THR A 226 0.81 -11.02 -3.64
C THR A 226 -0.67 -11.41 -3.71
N GLU A 227 -1.48 -10.62 -4.44
CA GLU A 227 -2.93 -10.80 -4.53
C GLU A 227 -3.39 -11.59 -5.77
N ALA A 228 -2.53 -11.83 -6.76
CA ALA A 228 -2.94 -12.25 -8.11
C ALA A 228 -3.55 -13.67 -8.25
N TRP A 229 -3.48 -14.50 -7.21
CA TRP A 229 -3.77 -15.95 -7.26
C TRP A 229 -4.23 -16.56 -5.94
N SER A 230 -4.47 -15.75 -4.92
CA SER A 230 -4.92 -16.31 -3.64
C SER A 230 -6.27 -17.02 -3.75
N HIS A 231 -7.09 -16.72 -4.76
CA HIS A 231 -8.30 -17.47 -5.11
C HIS A 231 -8.01 -18.91 -5.56
N ILE A 232 -6.93 -19.14 -6.31
CA ILE A 232 -6.51 -20.49 -6.73
C ILE A 232 -5.98 -21.25 -5.51
N PHE A 233 -5.06 -20.66 -4.76
CA PHE A 233 -4.55 -21.28 -3.53
C PHE A 233 -5.68 -21.56 -2.54
N GLY A 234 -6.61 -20.62 -2.38
CA GLY A 234 -7.80 -20.75 -1.55
C GLY A 234 -8.67 -21.95 -1.94
N ALA A 235 -8.89 -22.19 -3.24
CA ALA A 235 -9.63 -23.35 -3.73
C ALA A 235 -9.00 -24.70 -3.30
N PHE A 236 -7.69 -24.72 -3.03
CA PHE A 236 -6.99 -25.90 -2.52
C PHE A 236 -6.77 -25.86 -0.99
N GLY A 237 -7.45 -24.98 -0.25
CA GLY A 237 -7.31 -24.88 1.20
C GLY A 237 -5.97 -24.30 1.64
N VAL A 238 -5.34 -23.46 0.80
CA VAL A 238 -4.05 -22.82 1.09
C VAL A 238 -4.24 -21.32 1.27
N PRO A 239 -4.13 -20.79 2.51
CA PRO A 239 -4.23 -19.36 2.74
C PRO A 239 -2.88 -18.70 2.42
N GLN A 240 -2.73 -18.22 1.19
CA GLN A 240 -1.47 -17.66 0.69
C GLN A 240 -0.91 -16.56 1.62
N TYR A 241 0.40 -16.59 1.91
CA TYR A 241 1.07 -15.68 2.87
C TYR A 241 0.53 -15.72 4.32
N ARG A 242 -0.26 -16.75 4.65
CA ARG A 242 -0.69 -17.08 6.00
C ARG A 242 -0.20 -18.47 6.38
N TYR A 243 -0.75 -18.98 7.46
CA TYR A 243 -0.31 -20.21 8.08
C TYR A 243 -1.51 -21.15 8.26
N VAL A 244 -1.23 -22.44 8.38
CA VAL A 244 -2.24 -23.46 8.66
C VAL A 244 -1.81 -24.31 9.84
N MET A 245 -2.79 -24.87 10.54
CA MET A 245 -2.58 -25.91 11.53
C MET A 245 -2.41 -27.25 10.82
N GLU A 246 -1.25 -27.90 10.98
CA GLU A 246 -1.01 -29.27 10.53
C GLU A 246 -0.67 -30.13 11.75
N GLY A 247 -1.64 -30.95 12.18
CA GLY A 247 -1.55 -31.66 13.46
C GLY A 247 -1.53 -30.66 14.64
N GLU A 248 -0.41 -30.61 15.37
CA GLU A 248 -0.20 -29.66 16.50
C GLU A 248 0.79 -28.54 16.16
N GLN A 249 1.16 -28.40 14.89
CA GLN A 249 2.16 -27.46 14.41
C GLN A 249 1.55 -26.40 13.51
N ILE A 250 2.10 -25.19 13.59
CA ILE A 250 1.81 -24.12 12.63
C ILE A 250 2.81 -24.20 11.49
N VAL A 251 2.31 -24.42 10.28
CA VAL A 251 3.14 -24.50 9.07
C VAL A 251 2.81 -23.35 8.11
N PRO A 252 3.81 -22.82 7.39
CA PRO A 252 3.58 -21.75 6.43
C PRO A 252 2.84 -22.26 5.19
N TRP A 253 2.09 -21.38 4.52
CA TRP A 253 1.25 -21.73 3.35
C TRP A 253 1.95 -22.56 2.27
N MET A 254 3.25 -22.31 2.03
CA MET A 254 4.06 -23.04 1.04
C MET A 254 4.36 -24.49 1.41
N LEU A 255 4.05 -24.90 2.65
CA LEU A 255 4.13 -26.28 3.13
C LEU A 255 2.74 -26.87 3.43
N ALA A 256 1.67 -26.09 3.26
CA ALA A 256 0.30 -26.54 3.49
C ALA A 256 -0.04 -27.74 2.58
N PRO A 257 -0.94 -28.66 3.01
CA PRO A 257 -1.25 -29.88 2.28
C PRO A 257 -1.65 -29.65 0.80
N GLY A 258 -2.49 -28.65 0.52
CA GLY A 258 -2.98 -28.36 -0.84
C GLY A 258 -2.04 -27.53 -1.72
N TYR A 259 -0.88 -27.10 -1.22
CA TYR A 259 0.00 -26.17 -1.94
C TYR A 259 0.50 -26.75 -3.27
N LEU A 260 0.90 -28.03 -3.28
CA LEU A 260 1.41 -28.67 -4.49
C LEU A 260 0.33 -28.79 -5.57
N ASP A 261 -0.92 -29.06 -5.17
CA ASP A 261 -2.03 -29.21 -6.12
C ASP A 261 -2.41 -27.87 -6.73
N ALA A 262 -2.38 -26.78 -5.96
CA ALA A 262 -2.52 -25.42 -6.48
C ALA A 262 -1.43 -25.08 -7.50
N VAL A 263 -0.17 -25.42 -7.23
CA VAL A 263 0.94 -25.20 -8.17
C VAL A 263 0.78 -26.04 -9.44
N LYS A 264 0.30 -27.29 -9.34
CA LYS A 264 0.00 -28.13 -10.51
C LYS A 264 -1.15 -27.58 -11.34
N TYR A 265 -2.15 -26.97 -10.70
CA TYR A 265 -3.24 -26.29 -11.40
C TYR A 265 -2.74 -25.04 -12.14
N LEU A 266 -1.91 -24.21 -11.48
CA LEU A 266 -1.26 -23.06 -12.14
C LEU A 266 -0.38 -23.48 -13.33
N ASN A 267 0.38 -24.58 -13.19
CA ASN A 267 1.14 -25.17 -14.30
C ASN A 267 0.21 -25.56 -15.47
N LYS A 268 -0.94 -26.18 -15.18
CA LYS A 268 -1.93 -26.52 -16.22
C LYS A 268 -2.39 -25.26 -16.96
N LEU A 269 -2.86 -24.23 -16.23
CA LEU A 269 -3.33 -22.99 -16.85
C LEU A 269 -2.24 -22.29 -17.68
N TYR A 270 -0.99 -22.33 -17.21
CA TYR A 270 0.16 -21.80 -17.95
C TYR A 270 0.40 -22.53 -19.27
N HIS A 271 0.47 -23.86 -19.26
CA HIS A 271 0.72 -24.66 -20.47
C HIS A 271 -0.44 -24.64 -21.46
N GLU A 272 -1.63 -24.30 -21.00
CA GLU A 272 -2.81 -24.09 -21.83
C GLU A 272 -2.96 -22.64 -22.31
N GLY A 273 -2.01 -21.75 -21.99
CA GLY A 273 -2.02 -20.36 -22.46
C GLY A 273 -3.10 -19.48 -21.82
N LEU A 274 -3.64 -19.87 -20.65
CA LEU A 274 -4.77 -19.19 -20.01
C LEU A 274 -4.36 -18.08 -19.04
N ILE A 275 -3.06 -17.94 -18.77
CA ILE A 275 -2.51 -16.92 -17.88
C ILE A 275 -1.41 -16.13 -18.59
N GLU A 276 -1.12 -14.94 -18.06
CA GLU A 276 -0.02 -14.11 -18.52
C GLU A 276 1.30 -14.89 -18.71
N THR A 277 1.87 -14.84 -19.92
CA THR A 277 3.11 -15.56 -20.22
C THR A 277 4.32 -14.91 -19.58
N GLU A 278 4.32 -13.60 -19.43
CA GLU A 278 5.37 -12.83 -18.76
C GLU A 278 5.19 -12.77 -17.24
N PHE A 279 4.36 -13.65 -16.64
CA PHE A 279 3.98 -13.58 -15.24
C PHE A 279 5.18 -13.49 -14.28
N ALA A 280 6.33 -14.07 -14.62
CA ALA A 280 7.52 -14.07 -13.78
C ALA A 280 8.19 -12.69 -13.66
N THR A 281 8.01 -11.81 -14.65
CA THR A 281 8.81 -10.57 -14.80
C THR A 281 7.99 -9.32 -15.08
N ILE A 282 6.72 -9.45 -15.45
CA ILE A 282 5.87 -8.32 -15.81
C ILE A 282 5.71 -7.34 -14.63
N PRO A 283 6.00 -6.05 -14.82
CA PRO A 283 5.75 -5.04 -13.80
C PRO A 283 4.25 -4.93 -13.50
N ARG A 284 3.91 -4.73 -12.22
CA ARG A 284 2.51 -4.63 -11.77
C ARG A 284 1.68 -3.65 -12.60
N LEU A 285 2.21 -2.46 -12.89
CA LEU A 285 1.45 -1.44 -13.63
C LEU A 285 1.14 -1.87 -15.07
N GLN A 286 2.09 -2.51 -15.77
CA GLN A 286 1.85 -3.04 -17.11
C GLN A 286 0.82 -4.16 -17.12
N LEU A 287 0.84 -5.01 -16.08
CA LEU A 287 -0.15 -6.06 -15.92
C LEU A 287 -1.55 -5.45 -15.70
N VAL A 288 -1.68 -4.39 -14.89
CA VAL A 288 -2.95 -3.68 -14.67
C VAL A 288 -3.39 -2.90 -15.92
N GLU A 289 -2.46 -2.35 -16.70
CA GLU A 289 -2.76 -1.70 -17.99
C GLU A 289 -3.42 -2.66 -18.99
N LYS A 290 -3.09 -3.96 -18.96
CA LYS A 290 -3.81 -4.96 -19.78
C LYS A 290 -5.29 -5.02 -19.43
N LEU A 291 -5.63 -4.95 -18.15
CA LEU A 291 -7.02 -4.90 -17.71
C LEU A 291 -7.72 -3.62 -18.21
N TRP A 292 -7.05 -2.45 -18.11
CA TRP A 292 -7.60 -1.17 -18.58
C TRP A 292 -7.80 -1.09 -20.09
N ASN A 293 -6.97 -1.82 -20.84
CA ASN A 293 -7.03 -1.87 -22.30
C ASN A 293 -7.92 -3.00 -22.83
N GLY A 294 -8.70 -3.67 -21.97
CA GLY A 294 -9.60 -4.74 -22.38
C GLY A 294 -8.88 -6.02 -22.84
N LYS A 295 -7.69 -6.30 -22.30
CA LYS A 295 -6.87 -7.45 -22.70
C LYS A 295 -6.82 -8.59 -21.68
N ALA A 296 -7.42 -8.43 -20.51
CA ALA A 296 -7.51 -9.48 -19.49
C ALA A 296 -8.95 -9.66 -18.97
N GLY A 297 -9.40 -10.91 -18.89
CA GLY A 297 -10.79 -11.25 -18.56
C GLY A 297 -11.07 -11.49 -17.07
N ALA A 298 -10.08 -11.96 -16.32
CA ALA A 298 -10.18 -12.18 -14.88
C ALA A 298 -8.96 -11.61 -14.16
N TRP A 299 -9.17 -11.18 -12.92
CA TRP A 299 -8.15 -10.55 -12.10
C TRP A 299 -8.47 -10.67 -10.61
N GLN A 300 -7.45 -10.88 -9.77
CA GLN A 300 -7.63 -10.77 -8.33
C GLN A 300 -6.92 -9.54 -7.75
N ALA A 301 -7.71 -8.66 -7.12
CA ALA A 301 -7.27 -7.48 -6.38
C ALA A 301 -8.38 -7.00 -5.43
N GLY A 302 -8.14 -5.92 -4.68
CA GLY A 302 -9.20 -5.19 -3.99
C GLY A 302 -10.28 -4.73 -4.98
N ALA A 303 -11.56 -4.95 -4.62
CA ALA A 303 -12.69 -4.66 -5.50
C ALA A 303 -12.74 -3.18 -5.90
N GLU A 304 -12.37 -2.29 -4.98
CA GLU A 304 -12.35 -0.84 -5.17
C GLU A 304 -11.38 -0.41 -6.27
N GLY A 305 -10.27 -1.13 -6.45
CA GLY A 305 -9.35 -0.88 -7.56
C GLY A 305 -10.09 -1.03 -8.89
N ILE A 306 -10.69 -2.19 -9.09
CA ILE A 306 -11.24 -2.63 -10.37
C ILE A 306 -12.50 -1.86 -10.79
N SER A 307 -13.45 -1.64 -9.87
CA SER A 307 -14.79 -1.14 -10.22
C SER A 307 -15.13 0.26 -9.68
N THR A 308 -14.22 0.92 -8.95
CA THR A 308 -14.38 2.32 -8.51
C THR A 308 -13.17 3.17 -8.93
N ASN A 309 -11.99 2.92 -8.36
CA ASN A 309 -10.81 3.78 -8.48
C ASN A 309 -10.20 3.80 -9.89
N TRP A 310 -10.32 2.71 -10.64
CA TRP A 310 -9.75 2.61 -11.98
C TRP A 310 -10.77 2.80 -13.10
N VAL A 311 -12.03 3.11 -12.78
CA VAL A 311 -13.11 3.19 -13.77
C VAL A 311 -12.80 4.18 -14.91
N THR A 312 -12.10 5.28 -14.62
CA THR A 312 -11.69 6.29 -15.59
C THR A 312 -10.51 5.88 -16.48
N ARG A 313 -9.79 4.82 -16.11
CA ARG A 313 -8.61 4.33 -16.85
C ARG A 313 -8.95 3.34 -17.95
N TYR A 314 -10.11 2.69 -17.88
CA TYR A 314 -10.55 1.81 -18.96
C TYR A 314 -10.73 2.60 -20.25
N VAL A 315 -10.22 2.09 -21.35
CA VAL A 315 -10.33 2.75 -22.67
C VAL A 315 -11.61 2.38 -23.40
N GLU A 316 -12.25 1.28 -23.00
CA GLU A 316 -13.49 0.76 -23.57
C GLU A 316 -14.69 1.71 -23.33
N ASP A 317 -15.62 1.74 -24.28
CA ASP A 317 -16.93 2.41 -24.19
C ASP A 317 -18.02 1.50 -24.81
N PRO A 318 -18.98 0.99 -24.02
CA PRO A 318 -19.19 1.25 -22.59
C PRO A 318 -18.04 0.73 -21.70
N LYS A 319 -17.92 1.31 -20.49
CA LYS A 319 -16.95 0.82 -19.50
C LYS A 319 -17.26 -0.63 -19.12
N PRO A 320 -16.23 -1.47 -18.87
CA PRO A 320 -16.42 -2.88 -18.57
C PRO A 320 -17.16 -3.07 -17.26
N LYS A 321 -17.89 -4.19 -17.16
CA LYS A 321 -18.59 -4.61 -15.96
C LYS A 321 -17.92 -5.83 -15.36
N PHE A 322 -17.85 -5.86 -14.03
CA PHE A 322 -17.22 -6.95 -13.30
C PHE A 322 -18.21 -7.62 -12.37
N VAL A 323 -18.11 -8.95 -12.31
CA VAL A 323 -18.70 -9.76 -11.25
C VAL A 323 -17.60 -10.27 -10.34
N TYR A 324 -17.88 -10.35 -9.05
CA TYR A 324 -16.96 -10.83 -8.05
C TYR A 324 -17.42 -12.18 -7.53
N THR A 325 -16.50 -13.15 -7.44
CA THR A 325 -16.84 -14.51 -7.03
C THR A 325 -15.71 -15.15 -6.22
N ALA A 326 -16.01 -16.27 -5.58
CA ALA A 326 -15.04 -17.15 -4.96
C ALA A 326 -15.06 -18.51 -5.68
N ILE A 327 -13.88 -19.00 -6.04
CA ILE A 327 -13.74 -20.32 -6.65
C ILE A 327 -13.56 -21.36 -5.56
N LYS A 328 -14.36 -22.42 -5.61
CA LYS A 328 -14.25 -23.57 -4.71
C LYS A 328 -13.54 -24.73 -5.39
N GLY A 329 -12.67 -25.40 -4.64
CA GLY A 329 -12.12 -26.69 -5.05
C GLY A 329 -13.06 -27.85 -4.72
N PRO A 330 -12.65 -29.08 -5.07
CA PRO A 330 -13.48 -30.29 -4.92
C PRO A 330 -13.94 -30.55 -3.48
N ASP A 331 -13.13 -30.16 -2.49
CA ASP A 331 -13.43 -30.33 -1.07
C ASP A 331 -14.24 -29.17 -0.48
N GLY A 332 -14.73 -28.25 -1.32
CA GLY A 332 -15.51 -27.08 -0.92
C GLY A 332 -14.68 -25.92 -0.35
N GLN A 333 -13.36 -26.09 -0.23
CA GLN A 333 -12.40 -25.05 0.16
C GLN A 333 -12.37 -23.94 -0.89
N GLY A 334 -12.18 -22.70 -0.47
CA GLY A 334 -12.17 -21.54 -1.35
C GLY A 334 -12.27 -20.23 -0.58
N GLY A 335 -12.05 -19.12 -1.28
CA GLY A 335 -12.26 -17.78 -0.73
C GLY A 335 -11.00 -16.96 -0.50
N SER A 336 -11.21 -15.75 0.04
CA SER A 336 -10.19 -14.75 0.31
C SER A 336 -9.60 -14.89 1.71
N LEU A 337 -8.42 -14.31 1.94
CA LEU A 337 -7.85 -14.22 3.29
C LEU A 337 -8.75 -13.42 4.22
N LYS A 338 -8.73 -13.76 5.51
CA LYS A 338 -9.43 -12.97 6.54
C LYS A 338 -8.69 -11.65 6.74
N THR A 339 -9.47 -10.59 6.95
CA THR A 339 -8.95 -9.26 7.31
C THR A 339 -8.80 -9.20 8.82
N HIS A 340 -7.66 -8.72 9.30
CA HIS A 340 -7.36 -8.50 10.72
C HIS A 340 -7.17 -6.99 10.92
N PRO A 341 -8.24 -6.21 11.22
CA PRO A 341 -8.16 -4.75 11.30
C PRO A 341 -7.09 -4.21 12.26
N GLU A 342 -6.80 -4.95 13.32
CA GLU A 342 -5.73 -4.71 14.30
C GLU A 342 -4.32 -4.92 13.73
N ASP A 343 -4.16 -5.73 12.68
CA ASP A 343 -2.94 -5.89 11.90
C ASP A 343 -3.13 -5.46 10.44
N SER A 344 -3.09 -4.14 10.29
CA SER A 344 -3.28 -3.46 9.01
C SER A 344 -2.05 -3.50 8.08
N GLY A 345 -0.99 -4.24 8.46
CA GLY A 345 0.25 -4.41 7.69
C GLY A 345 1.22 -3.23 7.77
N ASN A 346 0.74 -2.00 7.95
CA ASN A 346 1.55 -0.79 8.15
C ASN A 346 1.03 0.05 9.32
N TYR A 347 1.97 0.67 10.01
CA TYR A 347 1.71 1.49 11.19
C TYR A 347 2.39 2.83 11.05
N THR A 348 1.66 3.90 11.37
CA THR A 348 2.23 5.23 11.54
C THR A 348 2.83 5.31 12.94
N VAL A 349 4.13 5.62 13.03
CA VAL A 349 4.89 5.67 14.30
C VAL A 349 5.51 7.04 14.49
N ILE A 350 5.69 7.44 15.76
CA ILE A 350 6.34 8.71 16.12
C ILE A 350 7.77 8.43 16.58
N ASN A 351 8.72 9.12 15.95
CA ASN A 351 10.13 9.08 16.31
C ASN A 351 10.31 9.61 17.73
N LYS A 352 11.04 8.88 18.59
CA LYS A 352 11.31 9.31 19.97
C LYS A 352 12.07 10.65 20.04
N LYS A 353 12.78 11.03 18.97
CA LYS A 353 13.50 12.30 18.86
C LYS A 353 12.66 13.44 18.27
N ALA A 354 11.37 13.22 17.99
CA ALA A 354 10.47 14.26 17.50
C ALA A 354 10.47 15.45 18.48
N LYS A 355 10.62 16.67 17.95
CA LYS A 355 10.74 17.87 18.81
C LYS A 355 9.40 18.31 19.41
N ASN A 356 8.31 18.04 18.68
CA ASN A 356 6.95 18.44 19.04
C ASN A 356 6.00 17.24 18.89
N PRO A 357 6.10 16.20 19.73
CA PRO A 357 5.28 14.99 19.59
C PRO A 357 3.78 15.24 19.74
N GLU A 358 3.39 16.26 20.52
CA GLU A 358 1.99 16.74 20.60
C GLU A 358 1.50 17.25 19.24
N ALA A 359 2.29 18.11 18.57
CA ALA A 359 1.96 18.59 17.22
C ALA A 359 1.93 17.45 16.19
N VAL A 360 2.79 16.43 16.33
CA VAL A 360 2.70 15.23 15.48
C VAL A 360 1.37 14.52 15.68
N MET A 361 0.92 14.33 16.93
CA MET A 361 -0.37 13.71 17.18
C MET A 361 -1.53 14.60 16.69
N ASP A 362 -1.47 15.92 16.87
CA ASP A 362 -2.49 16.86 16.40
C ASP A 362 -2.71 16.77 14.88
N VAL A 363 -1.62 16.67 14.09
CA VAL A 363 -1.77 16.50 12.62
C VAL A 363 -2.33 15.12 12.28
N LEU A 364 -1.89 14.04 12.93
CA LEU A 364 -2.43 12.69 12.70
C LEU A 364 -3.91 12.59 13.09
N ASN A 365 -4.29 13.29 14.16
CA ASN A 365 -5.66 13.40 14.65
C ASN A 365 -6.53 14.16 13.64
N TYR A 366 -6.06 15.32 13.16
CA TYR A 366 -6.75 16.06 12.10
C TYR A 366 -6.93 15.20 10.83
N LEU A 367 -5.88 14.53 10.37
CA LEU A 367 -5.94 13.66 9.18
C LEU A 367 -6.89 12.46 9.38
N SER A 368 -7.09 12.01 10.61
CA SER A 368 -8.05 10.94 10.96
C SER A 368 -9.48 11.45 11.14
N SER A 369 -9.71 12.77 11.18
CA SER A 369 -11.05 13.34 11.23
C SER A 369 -11.78 13.20 9.89
N ARG A 370 -13.10 13.31 9.89
CA ARG A 370 -13.90 13.35 8.65
C ARG A 370 -13.49 14.51 7.73
N GLU A 371 -13.12 15.65 8.30
CA GLU A 371 -12.69 16.83 7.55
C GLU A 371 -11.34 16.58 6.87
N GLY A 372 -10.36 16.03 7.62
CA GLY A 372 -9.04 15.69 7.10
C GLY A 372 -9.10 14.60 6.03
N ASP A 373 -9.88 13.55 6.25
CA ASP A 373 -10.13 12.48 5.27
C ASP A 373 -10.77 13.02 3.99
N THR A 374 -11.74 13.93 4.10
CA THR A 374 -12.35 14.58 2.93
C THR A 374 -11.34 15.45 2.17
N LEU A 375 -10.55 16.26 2.88
CA LEU A 375 -9.52 17.11 2.27
C LEU A 375 -8.45 16.28 1.56
N THR A 376 -7.95 15.24 2.22
CA THR A 376 -6.89 14.40 1.64
C THR A 376 -7.40 13.55 0.48
N TYR A 377 -8.67 13.17 0.44
CA TYR A 377 -9.23 12.37 -0.66
C TYR A 377 -9.70 13.22 -1.85
N TYR A 378 -10.52 14.25 -1.61
CA TYR A 378 -11.15 15.08 -2.66
C TYR A 378 -10.52 16.47 -2.87
N GLY A 379 -9.61 16.87 -1.99
CA GLY A 379 -9.04 18.22 -2.03
C GLY A 379 -9.96 19.27 -1.39
N ILE A 380 -9.89 20.49 -1.91
CA ILE A 380 -10.53 21.69 -1.34
C ILE A 380 -11.92 21.90 -1.95
N GLU A 381 -12.96 22.05 -1.10
CA GLU A 381 -14.32 22.39 -1.54
C GLU A 381 -14.37 23.74 -2.27
N GLY A 382 -15.16 23.82 -3.34
CA GLY A 382 -15.27 25.00 -4.20
C GLY A 382 -14.14 25.16 -5.21
N VAL A 383 -13.04 24.41 -5.05
CA VAL A 383 -11.91 24.35 -5.99
C VAL A 383 -11.94 23.03 -6.75
N HIS A 384 -11.86 21.92 -6.01
CA HIS A 384 -11.72 20.56 -6.55
C HIS A 384 -13.06 19.83 -6.63
N TYR A 385 -13.97 20.09 -5.69
CA TYR A 385 -15.28 19.47 -5.65
C TYR A 385 -16.33 20.44 -5.06
N ARG A 386 -17.60 20.10 -5.21
CA ARG A 386 -18.74 20.74 -4.52
C ARG A 386 -19.68 19.69 -3.94
N LEU A 387 -20.43 20.07 -2.92
CA LEU A 387 -21.58 19.29 -2.48
C LEU A 387 -22.79 19.59 -3.38
N ALA A 388 -23.26 18.61 -4.13
CA ALA A 388 -24.47 18.66 -4.94
C ALA A 388 -25.43 17.58 -4.46
N ASP A 389 -26.63 17.98 -3.98
CA ASP A 389 -27.64 17.06 -3.44
C ASP A 389 -27.13 16.15 -2.30
N GLY A 390 -26.20 16.67 -1.49
CA GLY A 390 -25.56 15.91 -0.41
C GLY A 390 -24.51 14.90 -0.89
N GLN A 391 -24.20 14.87 -2.19
CA GLN A 391 -23.15 14.05 -2.78
C GLN A 391 -21.96 14.90 -3.22
N LEU A 392 -20.76 14.34 -3.09
CA LEU A 392 -19.53 14.97 -3.53
C LEU A 392 -19.41 14.89 -5.05
N ALA A 393 -19.38 16.04 -5.72
CA ALA A 393 -19.25 16.13 -7.15
C ALA A 393 -17.93 16.84 -7.52
N PRO A 394 -17.01 16.18 -8.25
CA PRO A 394 -15.79 16.82 -8.71
C PRO A 394 -16.09 18.00 -9.64
N ILE A 395 -15.26 19.04 -9.58
CA ILE A 395 -15.32 20.21 -10.45
C ILE A 395 -14.28 20.02 -11.56
N PRO A 396 -14.65 20.05 -12.86
CA PRO A 396 -13.66 19.95 -13.93
C PRO A 396 -12.58 21.04 -13.84
N PRO A 397 -11.29 20.73 -14.10
CA PRO A 397 -10.78 19.46 -14.64
C PRO A 397 -10.45 18.38 -13.60
N TYR A 398 -10.84 18.55 -12.33
CA TYR A 398 -10.51 17.64 -11.23
C TYR A 398 -11.41 16.39 -11.16
N ASP A 399 -12.30 16.23 -12.14
CA ASP A 399 -12.88 14.93 -12.52
C ASP A 399 -11.84 13.99 -13.14
N ASP A 400 -10.72 14.53 -13.61
CA ASP A 400 -9.51 13.76 -13.94
C ASP A 400 -8.64 13.51 -12.69
N ALA A 401 -8.27 12.24 -12.50
CA ALA A 401 -7.51 11.82 -11.33
C ALA A 401 -6.04 12.27 -11.37
N VAL A 402 -5.48 12.64 -12.52
CA VAL A 402 -4.12 13.20 -12.60
C VAL A 402 -4.14 14.67 -12.21
N ALA A 403 -5.10 15.44 -12.72
CA ALA A 403 -5.32 16.83 -12.36
C ALA A 403 -5.51 17.00 -10.84
N LEU A 404 -6.36 16.16 -10.22
CA LEU A 404 -6.60 16.21 -8.78
C LEU A 404 -5.33 15.86 -7.96
N ARG A 405 -4.57 14.85 -8.37
CA ARG A 405 -3.34 14.44 -7.67
C ARG A 405 -2.23 15.49 -7.75
N ASN A 406 -2.13 16.21 -8.87
CA ASN A 406 -1.17 17.30 -9.00
C ASN A 406 -1.42 18.44 -8.00
N GLU A 407 -2.65 18.60 -7.53
CA GLU A 407 -2.98 19.55 -6.46
C GLU A 407 -2.94 18.91 -5.06
N GLY A 408 -2.56 17.64 -4.95
CA GLY A 408 -2.40 16.89 -3.71
C GLY A 408 -3.60 16.06 -3.26
N GLY A 409 -4.70 16.05 -4.02
CA GLY A 409 -5.85 15.19 -3.72
C GLY A 409 -5.50 13.71 -3.87
N PHE A 410 -6.10 12.86 -3.03
CA PHE A 410 -5.78 11.44 -2.81
C PHE A 410 -4.38 11.14 -2.27
N MET A 411 -3.38 12.03 -2.42
CA MET A 411 -1.98 11.69 -2.16
C MET A 411 -1.62 11.57 -0.68
N TYR A 412 -2.26 12.35 0.18
CA TYR A 412 -1.93 12.41 1.61
C TYR A 412 -2.68 11.37 2.47
N THR A 413 -3.60 10.60 1.88
CA THR A 413 -4.19 9.42 2.55
C THR A 413 -3.10 8.37 2.86
N GLU A 414 -1.95 8.47 2.18
CA GLU A 414 -0.79 7.64 2.44
C GLU A 414 -0.05 7.94 3.77
N LEU A 415 -0.37 9.05 4.45
CA LEU A 415 0.14 9.32 5.80
C LEU A 415 -0.60 8.47 6.85
N ILE A 416 -1.93 8.55 6.83
CA ILE A 416 -2.85 7.79 7.69
C ILE A 416 -4.22 7.73 6.98
N ASN A 417 -4.87 6.57 6.94
CA ASN A 417 -6.23 6.45 6.40
C ASN A 417 -7.22 6.27 7.53
N ARG A 418 -8.46 6.74 7.35
CA ARG A 418 -9.60 6.46 8.23
C ARG A 418 -10.16 5.04 8.01
N GLN A 419 -10.71 4.38 9.03
CA GLN A 419 -11.39 3.09 8.91
C GLN A 419 -12.74 3.24 8.20
N ASP A 420 -13.56 4.18 8.63
CA ASP A 420 -14.82 4.55 7.96
C ASP A 420 -14.59 5.62 6.88
N ALA A 421 -13.49 5.52 6.13
CA ALA A 421 -13.07 6.53 5.18
C ALA A 421 -14.15 6.90 4.15
N LEU A 422 -14.15 8.16 3.74
CA LEU A 422 -15.03 8.72 2.74
C LEU A 422 -15.06 7.90 1.45
N LYS A 423 -13.91 7.32 1.06
CA LYS A 423 -13.80 6.43 -0.09
C LYS A 423 -14.85 5.30 -0.09
N LEU A 424 -15.23 4.80 1.10
CA LEU A 424 -16.20 3.72 1.24
C LEU A 424 -17.61 4.14 0.79
N GLU A 425 -17.96 5.42 0.96
CA GLU A 425 -19.25 5.98 0.52
C GLU A 425 -19.32 6.14 -1.00
N LEU A 426 -18.17 6.19 -1.66
CA LEU A 426 -18.03 6.35 -3.10
C LEU A 426 -18.01 5.03 -3.87
N TYR A 427 -17.96 3.91 -3.15
CA TYR A 427 -17.94 2.60 -3.77
C TYR A 427 -19.20 2.37 -4.58
N THR A 428 -19.00 1.91 -5.82
CA THR A 428 -20.07 1.40 -6.67
C THR A 428 -20.73 0.19 -6.02
N GLU A 429 -21.94 -0.16 -6.45
CA GLU A 429 -22.60 -1.38 -5.97
C GLU A 429 -21.79 -2.62 -6.33
N GLU A 430 -21.10 -2.62 -7.48
CA GLU A 430 -20.13 -3.65 -7.86
C GLU A 430 -18.99 -3.76 -6.84
N THR A 431 -18.38 -2.63 -6.43
CA THR A 431 -17.31 -2.64 -5.41
C THR A 431 -17.82 -3.13 -4.06
N LYS A 432 -18.99 -2.68 -3.61
CA LYS A 432 -19.60 -3.14 -2.35
C LYS A 432 -19.86 -4.64 -2.36
N HIS A 433 -20.37 -5.16 -3.47
CA HIS A 433 -20.58 -6.60 -3.65
C HIS A 433 -19.25 -7.37 -3.59
N GLY A 434 -18.21 -6.88 -4.28
CA GLY A 434 -16.88 -7.52 -4.24
C GLY A 434 -16.28 -7.57 -2.83
N ASN A 435 -16.40 -6.49 -2.07
CA ASN A 435 -15.97 -6.46 -0.67
C ASN A 435 -16.78 -7.42 0.22
N GLU A 436 -18.08 -7.53 -0.01
CA GLU A 436 -18.93 -8.48 0.70
C GLU A 436 -18.54 -9.93 0.39
N VAL A 437 -18.28 -10.26 -0.88
CA VAL A 437 -17.78 -11.58 -1.28
C VAL A 437 -16.46 -11.88 -0.56
N ALA A 438 -15.50 -10.94 -0.56
CA ALA A 438 -14.21 -11.09 0.11
C ALA A 438 -14.35 -11.36 1.63
N ARG A 439 -15.32 -10.71 2.30
CA ARG A 439 -15.55 -10.83 3.74
C ARG A 439 -16.33 -12.09 4.14
N THR A 440 -17.26 -12.52 3.30
CA THR A 440 -18.17 -13.64 3.60
C THR A 440 -17.65 -14.99 3.11
N HIS A 441 -16.83 -15.00 2.07
CA HIS A 441 -16.22 -16.19 1.50
C HIS A 441 -14.73 -16.19 1.83
N THR A 442 -14.41 -16.54 3.07
CA THR A 442 -13.03 -16.60 3.55
C THR A 442 -12.53 -18.03 3.67
N ILE A 443 -11.22 -18.18 3.51
CA ILE A 443 -10.53 -19.42 3.82
C ILE A 443 -10.14 -19.47 5.30
N ASP A 444 -10.11 -20.67 5.89
CA ASP A 444 -9.54 -20.86 7.22
C ASP A 444 -8.02 -20.67 7.22
N GLU A 445 -7.56 -19.89 8.19
CA GLU A 445 -6.15 -19.54 8.35
C GLU A 445 -5.81 -19.47 9.84
N VAL A 446 -4.54 -19.67 10.14
CA VAL A 446 -3.95 -19.30 11.43
C VAL A 446 -3.27 -17.94 11.27
N TYR A 447 -3.58 -17.04 12.19
CA TYR A 447 -2.94 -15.72 12.27
C TYR A 447 -1.97 -15.64 13.43
N LEU A 448 -0.82 -14.99 13.22
CA LEU A 448 0.16 -14.70 14.25
C LEU A 448 0.37 -13.19 14.33
N TYR A 449 0.09 -12.62 15.50
CA TYR A 449 0.37 -11.23 15.82
C TYR A 449 1.88 -11.02 15.97
N GLU A 450 2.63 -12.02 16.43
CA GLU A 450 4.09 -11.99 16.42
C GLU A 450 4.69 -12.73 15.21
N LEU A 451 5.93 -12.35 14.86
CA LEU A 451 6.70 -13.02 13.83
C LEU A 451 7.75 -13.95 14.47
N PRO A 452 7.92 -15.18 13.95
CA PRO A 452 9.08 -16.00 14.28
C PRO A 452 10.38 -15.24 14.06
N GLN A 453 11.35 -15.34 14.96
CA GLN A 453 12.66 -14.68 14.78
C GLN A 453 13.34 -15.09 13.46
N VAL A 454 13.16 -16.36 13.04
CA VAL A 454 13.69 -16.81 11.75
C VAL A 454 13.04 -16.07 10.57
N GLN A 455 11.78 -15.66 10.68
CA GLN A 455 11.13 -14.83 9.66
C GLN A 455 11.83 -13.46 9.55
N ILE A 456 12.24 -12.88 10.68
CA ILE A 456 12.96 -11.60 10.73
C ILE A 456 14.35 -11.76 10.11
N ASP A 457 15.08 -12.80 10.49
CA ASP A 457 16.48 -13.00 10.10
C ASP A 457 16.65 -13.52 8.66
N LYS A 458 15.70 -14.33 8.19
CA LYS A 458 15.82 -15.13 6.96
C LYS A 458 14.57 -15.10 6.05
N GLY A 459 13.55 -14.31 6.39
CA GLY A 459 12.27 -14.31 5.68
C GLY A 459 12.39 -14.03 4.18
N THR A 460 13.25 -13.09 3.79
CA THR A 460 13.50 -12.79 2.36
C THR A 460 14.06 -14.00 1.63
N MET A 461 15.13 -14.61 2.14
CA MET A 461 15.73 -15.81 1.53
C MET A 461 14.73 -16.97 1.42
N LEU A 462 13.95 -17.21 2.49
CA LEU A 462 12.93 -18.25 2.50
C LEU A 462 11.81 -17.99 1.48
N SER A 463 11.43 -16.73 1.30
CA SER A 463 10.42 -16.31 0.30
C SER A 463 10.97 -16.41 -1.12
N ASP A 464 12.23 -16.03 -1.34
CA ASP A 464 12.90 -16.15 -2.65
C ASP A 464 12.99 -17.62 -3.09
N MET A 465 13.28 -18.53 -2.15
CA MET A 465 13.28 -19.97 -2.42
C MET A 465 11.92 -20.49 -2.89
N GLU A 466 10.82 -19.99 -2.29
CA GLU A 466 9.45 -20.34 -2.70
C GLU A 466 9.15 -19.78 -4.10
N ALA A 467 9.44 -18.50 -4.33
CA ALA A 467 9.18 -17.84 -5.60
C ALA A 467 9.96 -18.51 -6.75
N GLU A 468 11.23 -18.87 -6.53
CA GLU A 468 12.06 -19.58 -7.50
C GLU A 468 11.50 -20.98 -7.78
N PHE A 469 11.10 -21.73 -6.74
CA PHE A 469 10.48 -23.04 -6.91
C PHE A 469 9.18 -22.92 -7.74
N ARG A 470 8.28 -22.01 -7.35
CA ARG A 470 6.97 -21.86 -7.97
C ARG A 470 7.08 -21.44 -9.43
N ALA A 471 7.95 -20.48 -9.75
CA ALA A 471 8.22 -20.10 -11.14
C ALA A 471 8.68 -21.29 -11.99
N LYS A 472 9.64 -22.08 -11.47
CA LYS A 472 10.14 -23.29 -12.14
C LYS A 472 9.07 -24.36 -12.29
N ALA A 473 8.24 -24.56 -11.28
CA ALA A 473 7.17 -25.55 -11.29
C ALA A 473 6.06 -25.17 -12.28
N MET A 474 5.70 -23.89 -12.35
CA MET A 474 4.70 -23.38 -13.30
C MET A 474 5.17 -23.53 -14.74
N MET A 475 6.41 -23.14 -15.07
CA MET A 475 6.92 -23.23 -16.45
C MET A 475 7.39 -24.63 -16.84
N GLY A 476 7.76 -25.46 -15.87
CA GLY A 476 8.37 -26.78 -16.10
C GLY A 476 7.39 -27.85 -16.59
N GLU A 477 7.94 -29.00 -16.97
CA GLU A 477 7.13 -30.18 -17.30
C GLU A 477 6.38 -30.70 -16.06
N ARG A 478 5.09 -31.01 -16.23
CA ARG A 478 4.21 -31.46 -15.15
C ARG A 478 4.76 -32.66 -14.37
N ALA A 479 5.42 -33.60 -15.05
CA ALA A 479 5.99 -34.80 -14.44
C ALA A 479 7.14 -34.52 -13.45
N GLY A 480 7.79 -33.34 -13.54
CA GLY A 480 8.91 -32.96 -12.67
C GLY A 480 8.50 -32.22 -11.40
N ILE A 481 7.25 -31.77 -11.29
CA ILE A 481 6.81 -30.84 -10.24
C ILE A 481 6.93 -31.45 -8.84
N ASP A 482 6.52 -32.71 -8.64
CA ASP A 482 6.62 -33.40 -7.35
C ASP A 482 8.06 -33.49 -6.85
N ALA A 483 9.00 -33.80 -7.73
CA ALA A 483 10.42 -33.89 -7.39
C ALA A 483 11.02 -32.51 -7.07
N LEU A 484 10.62 -31.47 -7.83
CA LEU A 484 11.01 -30.09 -7.56
C LEU A 484 10.50 -29.63 -6.19
N TYR A 485 9.25 -29.96 -5.86
CA TYR A 485 8.65 -29.58 -4.58
C TYR A 485 9.29 -30.30 -3.40
N ALA A 486 9.56 -31.61 -3.52
CA ALA A 486 10.27 -32.35 -2.50
C ALA A 486 11.64 -31.74 -2.19
N LYS A 487 12.40 -31.37 -3.22
CA LYS A 487 13.69 -30.69 -3.08
C LYS A 487 13.55 -29.29 -2.49
N PHE A 488 12.52 -28.54 -2.87
CA PHE A 488 12.21 -27.25 -2.27
C PHE A 488 11.93 -27.39 -0.77
N LYS A 489 11.02 -28.30 -0.35
CA LYS A 489 10.69 -28.53 1.07
C LYS A 489 11.94 -28.89 1.87
N GLU A 490 12.76 -29.82 1.37
CA GLU A 490 14.01 -30.23 2.03
C GLU A 490 14.93 -29.04 2.27
N ASN A 491 15.17 -28.23 1.23
CA ASN A 491 16.02 -27.05 1.33
C ASN A 491 15.41 -25.99 2.25
N PHE A 492 14.11 -25.69 2.10
CA PHE A 492 13.41 -24.71 2.93
C PHE A 492 13.53 -25.05 4.41
N LEU A 493 13.25 -26.31 4.77
CA LEU A 493 13.37 -26.79 6.15
C LEU A 493 14.81 -26.67 6.67
N ARG A 494 15.80 -27.08 5.86
CA ARG A 494 17.23 -26.99 6.18
C ARG A 494 17.72 -25.56 6.40
N GLU A 495 17.25 -24.61 5.59
CA GLU A 495 17.73 -23.23 5.61
C GLU A 495 17.08 -22.37 6.71
N GLY A 496 16.04 -22.88 7.37
CA GLY A 496 15.41 -22.22 8.53
C GLY A 496 13.97 -22.63 8.79
N GLY A 497 13.30 -23.26 7.81
CA GLY A 497 11.89 -23.62 7.89
C GLY A 497 11.51 -24.48 9.08
N SER A 498 12.37 -25.42 9.52
CA SER A 498 12.07 -26.23 10.71
C SER A 498 11.99 -25.37 11.99
N LYS A 499 12.95 -24.46 12.16
CA LYS A 499 12.98 -23.54 13.31
C LYS A 499 11.87 -22.50 13.21
N TRP A 500 11.52 -22.10 12.00
CA TRP A 500 10.35 -21.25 11.74
C TRP A 500 9.07 -21.91 12.26
N ILE A 501 8.82 -23.18 11.93
CA ILE A 501 7.63 -23.94 12.38
C ILE A 501 7.58 -24.05 13.90
N GLU A 502 8.72 -24.37 14.53
CA GLU A 502 8.83 -24.44 15.99
C GLU A 502 8.44 -23.12 16.65
N GLN A 503 9.04 -22.01 16.23
CA GLN A 503 8.77 -20.67 16.75
C GLN A 503 7.33 -20.21 16.49
N ALA A 504 6.81 -20.44 15.27
CA ALA A 504 5.43 -20.11 14.92
C ALA A 504 4.43 -20.86 15.80
N THR A 505 4.73 -22.13 16.10
CA THR A 505 3.88 -22.96 16.97
C THR A 505 3.92 -22.49 18.42
N GLU A 506 5.09 -22.07 18.92
CA GLU A 506 5.23 -21.49 20.25
C GLU A 506 4.48 -20.16 20.37
N ILE A 507 4.67 -19.25 19.41
CA ILE A 507 3.94 -17.98 19.32
C ILE A 507 2.43 -18.26 19.35
N TYR A 508 1.95 -19.15 18.49
CA TYR A 508 0.53 -19.48 18.43
C TYR A 508 -0.02 -19.92 19.78
N ARG A 509 0.71 -20.78 20.50
CA ARG A 509 0.31 -21.28 21.84
C ARG A 509 0.28 -20.18 22.90
N ASN A 510 1.18 -19.21 22.82
CA ASN A 510 1.24 -18.10 23.77
C ASN A 510 0.15 -17.04 23.52
N GLN A 511 -0.42 -17.01 22.31
CA GLN A 511 -1.52 -16.11 21.93
C GLN A 511 -2.92 -16.67 22.27
N GLN A 512 -3.03 -17.96 22.63
CA GLN A 512 -4.29 -18.57 23.10
C GLN A 512 -4.46 -18.33 24.60
#